data_AF-A0A382ZJC6-F1
#
_entry.id   AF-A0A382ZJC6-F1
#
_cell.length_a   1.000
_cell.length_b   1.000
_cell.length_c   1.000
_cell.angle_alpha   90.00
_cell.angle_beta   90.00
_cell.angle_gamma   90.00
#
_symmetry.space_group_name_H-M   'P 1'
#
loop_
_entity.id
_entity.type
_entity.pdbx_description
1 polymer ?
#
loop_
_entity_poly.entity_id
_entity_poly.type
_entity_poly.pdbx_seq_one_letter_code
_entity_poly.pdbx_strand_id
1 'polypeptide(L)'
;VLKEIFMLVAVVFILLVIGSIIFHFASPWWFTPLASNWGTIDDTVNITFWVTGFVFVAVNLFMAYAVLRFRNRKDSKPAKYEPENPKLEIWLTVLTAIGVAAMLAPGLYVWNEFVHVPEEAWEVEAVGEQWRWSYRLPGEDGMLGTVDNHRVSAANHFGINPN
;
A
#
# COMPACT_ATOMS: atom_id res chain seq x y z
N VAL A 1 -38.74 -11.26 -0.92
CA VAL A 1 -37.74 -11.38 -2.01
C VAL A 1 -37.08 -10.06 -2.40
N LEU A 2 -37.52 -9.28 -3.40
CA LEU A 2 -36.72 -8.10 -3.88
C LEU A 2 -36.44 -7.03 -2.80
N LYS A 3 -37.44 -6.68 -1.98
CA LYS A 3 -37.26 -5.73 -0.87
C LYS A 3 -36.25 -6.22 0.18
N GLU A 4 -36.21 -7.53 0.43
CA GLU A 4 -35.28 -8.14 1.38
C GLU A 4 -33.87 -8.18 0.79
N ILE A 5 -33.72 -8.44 -0.52
CA ILE A 5 -32.44 -8.43 -1.22
C ILE A 5 -31.79 -7.03 -1.17
N PHE A 6 -32.52 -5.95 -1.47
CA PHE A 6 -31.94 -4.59 -1.38
C PHE A 6 -31.55 -4.20 0.05
N MET A 7 -32.34 -4.63 1.03
CA MET A 7 -32.03 -4.40 2.43
C MET A 7 -30.79 -5.19 2.85
N LEU A 8 -30.67 -6.45 2.39
CA LEU A 8 -29.50 -7.29 2.61
C LEU A 8 -28.23 -6.65 2.02
N VAL A 9 -28.28 -6.15 0.79
CA VAL A 9 -27.11 -5.52 0.14
C VAL A 9 -26.61 -4.31 0.92
N ALA A 10 -27.51 -3.42 1.36
CA ALA A 10 -27.13 -2.26 2.17
C ALA A 10 -26.55 -2.69 3.53
N VAL A 11 -27.16 -3.71 4.17
CA VAL A 11 -26.66 -4.28 5.43
C VAL A 11 -25.27 -4.88 5.23
N VAL A 12 -25.02 -5.58 4.12
CA VAL A 12 -23.70 -6.15 3.81
C VAL A 12 -22.63 -5.05 3.71
N PHE A 13 -22.90 -3.95 3.01
CA PHE A 13 -21.96 -2.81 2.94
C PHE A 13 -21.67 -2.22 4.32
N ILE A 14 -22.69 -2.06 5.16
CA ILE A 14 -22.53 -1.51 6.51
C ILE A 14 -21.73 -2.49 7.40
N LEU A 15 -22.06 -3.78 7.36
CA LEU A 15 -21.35 -4.82 8.12
C LEU A 15 -19.91 -4.97 7.64
N LEU A 16 -19.64 -4.83 6.35
CA LEU A 16 -18.29 -4.81 5.80
C LEU A 16 -17.49 -3.65 6.40
N VAL A 17 -18.03 -2.43 6.40
CA VAL A 17 -17.35 -1.26 6.98
C VAL A 17 -17.09 -1.44 8.46
N ILE A 18 -18.12 -1.82 9.23
CA ILE A 18 -18.01 -2.02 10.68
C ILE A 18 -17.01 -3.15 10.99
N GLY A 19 -17.13 -4.27 10.28
CA GLY A 19 -16.24 -5.42 10.41
C GLY A 19 -14.79 -5.07 10.12
N SER A 20 -14.52 -4.34 9.03
CA SER A 20 -13.18 -3.88 8.68
C SER A 20 -12.59 -2.93 9.73
N ILE A 21 -13.38 -1.98 10.25
CA ILE A 21 -12.93 -1.06 11.30
C ILE A 21 -12.61 -1.83 12.58
N ILE A 22 -13.51 -2.70 13.04
CA ILE A 22 -13.29 -3.52 14.23
C ILE A 22 -12.06 -4.41 14.03
N PHE A 23 -11.94 -5.08 12.89
CA PHE A 23 -10.80 -5.93 12.58
C PHE A 23 -9.50 -5.15 12.61
N HIS A 24 -9.43 -3.97 12.00
CA HIS A 24 -8.22 -3.13 12.02
C HIS A 24 -7.76 -2.83 13.46
N PHE A 25 -8.66 -2.36 14.34
CA PHE A 25 -8.31 -2.00 15.71
C PHE A 25 -8.14 -3.20 16.66
N ALA A 26 -8.75 -4.35 16.38
CA ALA A 26 -8.64 -5.56 17.18
C ALA A 26 -7.49 -6.48 16.74
N SER A 27 -7.02 -6.33 15.49
CA SER A 27 -5.93 -7.13 14.95
C SER A 27 -4.58 -6.58 15.40
N PRO A 28 -3.58 -7.45 15.67
CA PRO A 28 -2.22 -7.02 15.95
C PRO A 28 -1.42 -6.73 14.66
N TRP A 29 -2.08 -6.68 13.50
CA TRP A 29 -1.44 -6.66 12.18
C TRP A 29 -1.17 -5.21 11.77
N TRP A 30 -0.30 -4.58 12.54
CA TRP A 30 0.16 -3.22 12.31
C TRP A 30 1.68 -3.16 12.25
N PHE A 31 2.22 -1.97 12.01
CA PHE A 31 3.67 -1.75 12.01
C PHE A 31 4.30 -2.20 13.33
N THR A 32 5.43 -2.89 13.21
CA THR A 32 6.36 -3.06 14.33
C THR A 32 6.95 -1.71 14.73
N PRO A 33 7.46 -1.56 15.96
CA PRO A 33 8.18 -0.35 16.36
C PRO A 33 9.29 -0.01 15.36
N LEU A 34 9.41 1.27 15.03
CA LEU A 34 10.44 1.77 14.11
C LEU A 34 11.84 1.42 14.63
N ALA A 35 12.64 0.74 13.81
CA ALA A 35 13.98 0.28 14.15
C ALA A 35 15.09 0.96 13.32
N SER A 36 14.73 1.99 12.55
CA SER A 36 15.64 2.72 11.66
C SER A 36 15.32 4.22 11.68
N ASN A 37 16.11 5.01 10.95
CA ASN A 37 15.86 6.44 10.72
C ASN A 37 14.80 6.71 9.64
N TRP A 38 14.18 5.68 9.05
CA TRP A 38 13.25 5.80 7.92
C TRP A 38 11.79 6.02 8.32
N GLY A 39 11.53 6.80 9.37
CA GLY A 39 10.16 7.09 9.83
C GLY A 39 9.28 7.76 8.76
N THR A 40 9.89 8.46 7.80
CA THR A 40 9.19 9.08 6.66
C THR A 40 8.52 8.06 5.73
N ILE A 41 9.05 6.83 5.63
CA ILE A 41 8.41 5.73 4.91
C ILE A 41 7.12 5.33 5.63
N ASP A 42 7.21 5.08 6.93
CA ASP A 42 6.06 4.72 7.77
C ASP A 42 4.97 5.81 7.70
N ASP A 43 5.36 7.08 7.79
CA ASP A 43 4.43 8.22 7.66
C ASP A 43 3.73 8.23 6.29
N THR A 44 4.48 8.00 5.21
CA THR A 44 3.91 7.94 3.85
C THR A 44 2.90 6.80 3.71
N VAL A 45 3.20 5.63 4.27
CA VAL A 45 2.26 4.50 4.29
C VAL A 45 1.05 4.82 5.17
N ASN A 46 1.24 5.43 6.34
CA ASN A 46 0.15 5.83 7.23
C ASN A 46 -0.80 6.83 6.55
N ILE A 47 -0.27 7.85 5.88
CA ILE A 47 -1.08 8.82 5.12
C ILE A 47 -1.90 8.09 4.06
N THR A 48 -1.27 7.22 3.28
CA THR A 48 -1.94 6.43 2.23
C THR A 48 -3.05 5.56 2.82
N PHE A 49 -2.77 4.86 3.92
CA PHE A 49 -3.71 4.00 4.61
C PHE A 49 -4.93 4.78 5.11
N TRP A 50 -4.73 5.90 5.81
CA TRP A 50 -5.84 6.68 6.36
C TRP A 50 -6.68 7.36 5.28
N VAL A 51 -6.05 7.88 4.23
CA VAL A 51 -6.77 8.48 3.10
C VAL A 51 -7.59 7.44 2.36
N THR A 52 -6.98 6.31 1.98
CA THR A 52 -7.70 5.24 1.27
C THR A 52 -8.76 4.57 2.15
N GLY A 53 -8.49 4.40 3.44
CA GLY A 53 -9.44 3.92 4.44
C GLY A 53 -10.65 4.85 4.58
N PHE A 54 -10.43 6.16 4.64
CA PHE A 54 -11.52 7.14 4.64
C PHE A 54 -12.38 7.05 3.37
N VAL A 55 -11.74 7.01 2.19
CA VAL A 55 -12.44 6.87 0.91
C VAL A 55 -13.22 5.55 0.84
N PHE A 56 -12.64 4.46 1.33
CA PHE A 56 -13.31 3.16 1.45
C PHE A 56 -14.59 3.27 2.28
N VAL A 57 -14.53 3.88 3.47
CA VAL A 57 -15.71 4.08 4.32
C VAL A 57 -16.74 4.95 3.61
N ALA A 58 -16.32 6.09 3.05
CA ALA A 58 -17.20 7.04 2.39
C ALA A 58 -17.95 6.41 1.20
N VAL A 59 -17.24 5.69 0.33
CA VAL A 59 -17.83 5.03 -0.85
C VAL A 59 -18.78 3.91 -0.42
N ASN A 60 -18.40 3.04 0.52
CA ASN A 60 -19.27 1.94 0.95
C ASN A 60 -20.54 2.46 1.63
N LEU A 61 -20.44 3.48 2.49
CA LEU A 61 -21.61 4.10 3.11
C LEU A 61 -22.47 4.86 2.10
N PHE A 62 -21.86 5.52 1.12
CA PHE A 62 -22.59 6.14 0.01
C PHE A 62 -23.35 5.09 -0.80
N MET A 63 -22.74 3.93 -1.09
CA MET A 63 -23.40 2.81 -1.77
C MET A 63 -24.57 2.26 -0.95
N ALA A 64 -24.38 2.04 0.36
CA ALA A 64 -25.46 1.62 1.25
C ALA A 64 -26.61 2.64 1.27
N TYR A 65 -26.28 3.93 1.36
CA TYR A 65 -27.24 5.03 1.29
C TYR A 65 -28.00 5.03 -0.04
N ALA A 66 -27.31 4.92 -1.17
CA ALA A 66 -27.92 4.93 -2.49
C ALA A 66 -28.91 3.77 -2.65
N VAL A 67 -28.53 2.57 -2.22
CA VAL A 67 -29.42 1.40 -2.22
C VAL A 67 -30.66 1.64 -1.34
N LEU A 68 -30.50 2.15 -0.12
CA LEU A 68 -31.62 2.37 0.80
C LEU A 68 -32.56 3.51 0.36
N ARG A 69 -31.98 4.59 -0.15
CA ARG A 69 -32.68 5.83 -0.53
C ARG A 69 -33.40 5.70 -1.85
N PHE A 70 -32.77 5.05 -2.83
CA PHE A 70 -33.26 4.94 -4.22
C PHE A 70 -33.82 3.55 -4.56
N ARG A 71 -33.99 2.63 -3.58
CA ARG A 71 -34.69 1.36 -3.82
C ARG A 71 -36.08 1.58 -4.42
N ASN A 72 -36.46 0.67 -5.32
CA ASN A 72 -37.79 0.66 -5.90
C ASN A 72 -38.87 0.32 -4.85
N ARG A 73 -39.91 1.13 -4.78
CA ARG A 73 -41.09 0.98 -3.89
C ARG A 73 -42.35 1.18 -4.74
N LYS A 74 -43.50 0.74 -4.23
CA LYS A 74 -44.79 0.86 -4.95
C LYS A 74 -45.08 2.29 -5.41
N ASP A 75 -44.62 3.28 -4.64
CA ASP A 75 -44.85 4.70 -4.88
C ASP A 75 -43.59 5.44 -5.37
N SER A 76 -42.53 4.71 -5.76
CA SER A 76 -41.30 5.32 -6.26
C SER A 76 -41.53 5.93 -7.63
N LYS A 77 -41.15 7.20 -7.78
CA LYS A 77 -41.08 7.83 -9.10
C LYS A 77 -40.02 7.09 -9.95
N PRO A 78 -40.28 6.87 -11.25
CA PRO A 78 -39.28 6.33 -12.16
C PRO A 78 -38.00 7.15 -12.12
N ALA A 79 -36.84 6.49 -12.21
CA ALA A 79 -35.57 7.17 -12.30
C ALA A 79 -35.55 8.04 -13.56
N LYS A 80 -35.06 9.28 -13.42
CA LYS A 80 -34.80 10.13 -14.58
C LYS A 80 -33.60 9.55 -15.32
N TYR A 81 -33.79 9.20 -16.59
CA TYR A 81 -32.69 8.74 -17.43
C TYR A 81 -31.79 9.93 -17.75
N GLU A 82 -30.61 9.96 -17.16
CA GLU A 82 -29.60 11.00 -17.32
C GLU A 82 -28.23 10.31 -17.43
N PRO A 83 -27.84 9.90 -18.64
CA PRO A 83 -26.68 9.05 -18.85
C PRO A 83 -25.34 9.79 -18.73
N GLU A 84 -25.35 11.10 -18.93
CA GLU A 84 -24.17 11.96 -18.89
C GLU A 84 -24.41 13.14 -17.96
N ASN A 85 -23.36 13.51 -17.21
CA ASN A 85 -23.35 14.74 -16.44
C ASN A 85 -21.92 15.31 -16.47
N PRO A 86 -21.59 16.11 -17.50
CA PRO A 86 -20.22 16.61 -17.69
C PRO A 86 -19.67 17.37 -16.48
N LYS A 87 -20.54 18.09 -15.75
CA LYS A 87 -20.13 18.82 -14.54
C LYS A 87 -19.70 17.87 -13.42
N LEU A 88 -20.45 16.80 -13.21
CA LEU A 88 -20.14 15.80 -12.20
C LEU A 88 -18.87 15.02 -12.57
N GLU A 89 -18.77 14.61 -13.83
CA GLU A 89 -17.62 13.86 -14.35
C GLU A 89 -16.33 14.66 -14.21
N ILE A 90 -16.31 15.93 -14.62
CA ILE A 90 -15.13 16.81 -14.49
C ILE A 90 -14.76 16.98 -13.03
N TRP A 91 -15.74 17.28 -12.15
CA TRP A 91 -15.46 17.50 -10.74
C TRP A 91 -14.88 16.27 -10.05
N LEU A 92 -15.45 15.09 -10.30
CA LEU A 92 -14.94 13.81 -9.77
C LEU A 92 -13.55 13.50 -10.31
N THR A 93 -13.32 13.73 -11.60
CA THR A 93 -12.02 13.46 -12.24
C THR A 93 -10.94 14.37 -11.65
N VAL A 94 -11.20 15.67 -11.55
CA VAL A 94 -10.24 16.63 -10.99
C VAL A 94 -9.98 16.34 -9.53
N LEU A 95 -11.01 16.09 -8.72
CA LEU A 95 -10.86 15.77 -7.31
C LEU A 95 -10.02 14.49 -7.12
N THR A 96 -10.31 13.45 -7.90
CA THR A 96 -9.57 12.17 -7.82
C THR A 96 -8.12 12.36 -8.27
N ALA A 97 -7.88 13.09 -9.35
CA ALA A 97 -6.54 13.38 -9.83
C ALA A 97 -5.70 14.16 -8.81
N ILE A 98 -6.28 15.19 -8.19
CA ILE A 98 -5.63 15.96 -7.11
C ILE A 98 -5.35 15.05 -5.91
N GLY A 99 -6.32 14.23 -5.50
CA GLY A 99 -6.14 13.29 -4.39
C GLY A 99 -4.99 12.30 -4.62
N VAL A 100 -4.93 11.70 -5.82
CA VAL A 100 -3.85 10.79 -6.22
C VAL A 100 -2.50 11.51 -6.27
N ALA A 101 -2.44 12.69 -6.90
CA ALA A 101 -1.21 13.48 -6.97
C ALA A 101 -0.69 13.87 -5.58
N ALA A 102 -1.59 14.28 -4.68
CA ALA A 102 -1.25 14.65 -3.30
C ALA A 102 -0.72 13.46 -2.49
N MET A 103 -1.21 12.24 -2.74
CA MET A 103 -0.65 11.02 -2.11
C MET A 103 0.70 10.61 -2.72
N LEU A 104 0.88 10.77 -4.03
CA LEU A 104 2.10 10.36 -4.71
C LEU A 104 3.28 11.31 -4.45
N ALA A 105 3.04 12.61 -4.33
CA ALA A 105 4.12 13.60 -4.23
C ALA A 105 5.04 13.37 -3.00
N PRO A 106 4.54 13.14 -1.77
CA PRO A 106 5.41 12.79 -0.63
C PRO A 106 6.17 11.48 -0.86
N GLY A 107 5.51 10.48 -1.46
CA GLY A 107 6.15 9.19 -1.77
C GLY A 107 7.32 9.32 -2.74
N LEU A 108 7.22 10.21 -3.74
CA LEU A 108 8.33 10.48 -4.67
C LEU A 108 9.52 11.16 -3.99
N TYR A 109 9.28 12.04 -3.02
CA TYR A 109 10.33 12.68 -2.24
C TYR A 109 11.10 11.64 -1.40
N VAL A 110 10.38 10.80 -0.65
CA VAL A 110 10.97 9.74 0.16
C VAL A 110 11.68 8.69 -0.70
N TRP A 111 11.12 8.35 -1.86
CA TRP A 111 11.78 7.47 -2.83
C TRP A 111 13.11 8.04 -3.31
N ASN A 112 13.17 9.33 -3.60
CA ASN A 112 14.41 9.98 -3.98
C ASN A 112 15.46 9.89 -2.87
N GLU A 113 15.10 10.10 -1.61
CA GLU A 113 16.04 9.88 -0.50
C GLU A 113 16.48 8.41 -0.39
N PHE A 114 15.55 7.47 -0.55
CA PHE A 114 15.81 6.03 -0.41
C PHE A 114 16.82 5.47 -1.41
N VAL A 115 16.80 5.94 -2.66
CA VAL A 115 17.70 5.41 -3.70
C VAL A 115 19.11 6.01 -3.66
N HIS A 116 19.35 7.03 -2.83
CA HIS A 116 20.67 7.63 -2.65
C HIS A 116 21.35 7.03 -1.42
N VAL A 117 22.41 6.26 -1.64
CA VAL A 117 23.21 5.69 -0.56
C VAL A 117 24.01 6.81 0.12
N PRO A 118 23.95 6.94 1.46
CA PRO A 118 24.74 7.93 2.19
C PRO A 118 26.24 7.62 2.12
N GLU A 119 27.09 8.65 2.21
CA GLU A 119 28.55 8.51 2.06
C GLU A 119 29.18 7.66 3.19
N GLU A 120 28.56 7.68 4.37
CA GLU A 120 28.97 6.95 5.56
C GLU A 120 28.39 5.53 5.67
N ALA A 121 27.79 5.00 4.59
CA ALA A 121 27.20 3.67 4.59
C ALA A 121 28.25 2.57 4.78
N TRP A 122 27.94 1.58 5.62
CA TRP A 122 28.75 0.37 5.73
C TRP A 122 28.50 -0.54 4.53
N GLU A 123 29.56 -0.95 3.85
CA GLU A 123 29.46 -1.96 2.81
C GLU A 123 29.28 -3.35 3.42
N VAL A 124 28.25 -4.07 2.98
CA VAL A 124 28.01 -5.47 3.31
C VAL A 124 27.57 -6.17 2.03
N GLU A 125 28.28 -7.24 1.66
CA GLU A 125 27.82 -8.09 0.56
C GLU A 125 26.98 -9.24 1.10
N ALA A 126 25.77 -9.38 0.56
CA ALA A 126 24.86 -10.47 0.85
C ALA A 126 24.68 -11.35 -0.39
N VAL A 127 24.92 -12.66 -0.24
CA VAL A 127 24.68 -13.65 -1.29
C VAL A 127 23.52 -14.55 -0.89
N GLY A 128 22.52 -14.62 -1.77
CA GLY A 128 21.38 -15.51 -1.64
C GLY A 128 21.66 -16.85 -2.31
N GLU A 129 21.47 -17.93 -1.55
CA GLU A 129 21.60 -19.32 -1.98
C GLU A 129 20.27 -20.06 -1.76
N GLN A 130 20.16 -21.27 -2.28
CA GLN A 130 18.99 -22.11 -2.02
C GLN A 130 18.84 -22.35 -0.50
N TRP A 131 17.84 -21.72 0.11
CA TRP A 131 17.53 -21.75 1.53
C TRP A 131 18.66 -21.22 2.47
N ARG A 132 19.54 -20.34 1.99
CA ARG A 132 20.58 -19.73 2.84
C ARG A 132 20.92 -18.30 2.40
N TRP A 133 21.35 -17.49 3.36
CA TRP A 133 22.00 -16.21 3.11
C TRP A 133 23.40 -16.23 3.73
N SER A 134 24.37 -15.72 2.97
CA SER A 134 25.74 -15.54 3.42
C SER A 134 26.07 -14.05 3.36
N TYR A 135 26.78 -13.55 4.38
CA TYR A 135 27.17 -12.13 4.46
C TYR A 135 28.68 -12.01 4.62
N ARG A 136 29.29 -11.01 3.99
CA ARG A 136 30.68 -10.63 4.26
C ARG A 136 30.83 -9.13 4.41
N LEU A 137 31.78 -8.77 5.26
CA LEU A 137 32.19 -7.40 5.56
C LEU A 137 33.53 -7.13 4.88
N PRO A 138 33.83 -5.86 4.55
CA PRO A 138 35.15 -5.44 4.11
C PRO A 138 36.24 -5.75 5.14
N GLY A 139 37.49 -5.86 4.67
CA GLY A 139 38.66 -5.99 5.53
C GLY A 139 38.99 -4.68 6.26
N GLU A 140 40.12 -4.66 6.97
CA GLU A 140 40.65 -3.44 7.61
C GLU A 140 40.95 -2.32 6.60
N ASP A 141 41.17 -2.68 5.34
CA ASP A 141 41.37 -1.77 4.21
C ASP A 141 40.06 -1.16 3.68
N GLY A 142 38.91 -1.55 4.24
CA GLY A 142 37.60 -1.05 3.83
C GLY A 142 37.12 -1.57 2.47
N MET A 143 37.82 -2.55 1.88
CA MET A 143 37.47 -3.11 0.58
C MET A 143 36.99 -4.56 0.68
N LEU A 144 36.06 -4.93 -0.19
CA LEU A 144 35.66 -6.33 -0.38
C LEU A 144 36.70 -7.05 -1.25
N GLY A 145 37.08 -8.26 -0.83
CA GLY A 145 37.96 -9.12 -1.63
C GLY A 145 37.36 -9.45 -3.00
N THR A 146 38.21 -9.53 -4.03
CA THR A 146 37.78 -9.81 -5.40
C THR A 146 37.07 -11.17 -5.53
N VAL A 147 36.09 -11.24 -6.42
CA VAL A 147 35.27 -12.43 -6.67
C VAL A 147 35.22 -12.79 -8.16
N ASP A 148 35.05 -14.06 -8.45
CA ASP A 148 34.90 -14.61 -9.80
C ASP A 148 33.78 -15.66 -9.79
N ASN A 149 32.83 -15.55 -10.72
CA ASN A 149 31.68 -16.45 -10.81
C ASN A 149 32.10 -17.90 -11.12
N HIS A 150 33.22 -18.12 -11.81
CA HIS A 150 33.74 -19.46 -12.09
C HIS A 150 34.25 -20.18 -10.82
N ARG A 151 34.46 -19.43 -9.74
CA ARG A 151 34.96 -19.96 -8.46
C ARG A 151 33.84 -20.30 -7.47
N VAL A 152 32.60 -19.96 -7.81
CA VAL A 152 31.44 -20.27 -6.96
C VAL A 152 31.28 -21.78 -6.85
N SER A 153 31.30 -22.27 -5.62
CA SER A 153 31.15 -23.69 -5.30
C SER A 153 30.57 -23.88 -3.89
N ALA A 154 30.25 -25.12 -3.53
CA ALA A 154 29.76 -25.46 -2.19
C ALA A 154 30.77 -25.19 -1.05
N ALA A 155 32.05 -24.92 -1.36
CA ALA A 155 33.05 -24.52 -0.37
C ALA A 155 33.40 -23.03 -0.46
N ASN A 156 33.20 -22.42 -1.64
CA ASN A 156 33.48 -21.01 -1.91
C ASN A 156 32.24 -20.33 -2.48
N HIS A 157 31.27 -20.07 -1.62
CA HIS A 157 29.94 -19.58 -2.02
C HIS A 157 29.96 -18.18 -2.65
N PHE A 158 30.93 -17.36 -2.27
CA PHE A 158 31.12 -16.02 -2.79
C PHE A 158 32.03 -15.99 -4.04
N GLY A 159 32.71 -17.10 -4.39
CA GLY A 159 33.69 -17.12 -5.47
C GLY A 159 34.94 -16.28 -5.16
N ILE A 160 35.32 -16.15 -3.88
CA ILE A 160 36.44 -15.32 -3.42
C ILE A 160 37.73 -15.79 -4.08
N ASN A 161 38.52 -14.83 -4.55
CA ASN A 161 39.88 -15.07 -4.97
C ASN A 161 40.80 -15.20 -3.73
N PRO A 162 41.53 -16.32 -3.54
CA PRO A 162 42.39 -16.51 -2.38
C PRO A 162 43.74 -15.77 -2.50
N ASN A 163 44.01 -15.12 -3.64
CA ASN A 163 45.25 -14.40 -3.93
C ASN A 163 44.98 -12.90 -4.15
#